data_AF-A0A7Y2UCJ1-F1
#
_entry.id   AF-A0A7Y2UCJ1-F1
#
_cell.length_a   1.000
_cell.length_b   1.000
_cell.length_c   1.000
_cell.angle_alpha   90.00
_cell.angle_beta   90.00
_cell.angle_gamma   90.00
#
_symmetry.space_group_name_H-M   'P 1'
#
loop_
_entity.id
_entity.type
_entity.pdbx_description
1 polymer ?
#
loop_
_entity_poly.entity_id
_entity_poly.type
_entity_poly.pdbx_seq_one_letter_code
_entity_poly.pdbx_strand_id
1 'polypeptide(L)'
;MLSHFMQKPSSSTLLISVAIVALGLQLSGCASDSYASKGAKQGAVQGAAAGAVGGLVSALVFGGDPLDRAARGAVYGGAAGAVAGGISGSRVDKQVQAQQQAQTHTNARAQTQAQQDAELEALKKEIGRPAFNGLAALAECRHEVTLEKARKAQKSKNPNHRLAGLWLEVLNYADLQQQEQLIRLLPDIVAEDWDIQNEAQAEQVARESAAELITIRREHNLPLVCNA
;
A
#
# COMPACT_ATOMS: atom_id res chain seq x y z
N MET A 1 8.96 60.72 41.10
CA MET A 1 8.49 59.34 41.37
C MET A 1 7.48 58.96 40.29
N LEU A 2 7.94 58.34 39.20
CA LEU A 2 7.11 57.77 38.14
C LEU A 2 7.84 56.52 37.65
N SER A 3 7.50 55.37 38.24
CA SER A 3 8.07 54.07 37.88
C SER A 3 7.07 53.36 36.97
N HIS A 4 7.36 53.31 35.67
CA HIS A 4 6.64 52.45 34.73
C HIS A 4 6.99 50.98 35.00
N PHE A 5 5.97 50.20 35.32
CA PHE A 5 6.01 48.74 35.40
C PHE A 5 6.33 48.14 34.03
N MET A 6 7.49 47.49 33.90
CA MET A 6 7.74 46.52 32.84
C MET A 6 6.94 45.25 33.13
N GLN A 7 5.96 44.93 32.28
CA GLN A 7 5.23 43.66 32.34
C GLN A 7 5.91 42.65 31.41
N LYS A 8 6.49 41.61 32.03
CA LYS A 8 7.17 40.49 31.36
C LYS A 8 6.13 39.54 30.74
N PRO A 9 6.16 39.24 29.43
CA PRO A 9 5.24 38.28 28.83
C PRO A 9 5.60 36.86 29.28
N SER A 10 4.61 36.16 29.82
CA SER A 10 4.66 34.75 30.23
C SER A 10 4.57 33.86 28.99
N SER A 11 5.46 32.86 28.91
CA SER A 11 5.57 31.86 27.83
C SER A 11 4.31 30.99 27.65
N SER A 12 3.33 31.08 28.54
CA SER A 12 2.13 30.23 28.53
C SER A 12 1.07 30.68 27.51
N THR A 13 1.06 31.95 27.12
CA THR A 13 0.03 32.50 26.22
C THR A 13 0.29 32.18 24.74
N LEU A 14 1.51 31.75 24.39
CA LEU A 14 1.90 31.43 23.01
C LEU A 14 1.44 30.04 22.57
N LEU A 15 1.19 29.13 23.51
CA LEU A 15 0.78 27.75 23.25
C LEU A 15 -0.71 27.63 22.87
N ILE A 16 -1.55 28.55 23.34
CA ILE A 16 -3.00 28.51 23.08
C ILE A 16 -3.30 28.96 21.63
N SER A 17 -2.49 29.85 21.07
CA SER A 17 -2.66 30.37 19.70
C SER A 17 -2.39 29.32 18.61
N VAL A 18 -1.50 28.35 18.87
CA VAL A 18 -1.16 27.29 17.91
C VAL A 18 -2.25 26.21 17.85
N ALA A 19 -2.96 25.96 18.95
CA ALA A 19 -4.04 24.98 19.00
C ALA A 19 -5.26 25.37 18.16
N ILE A 20 -5.54 26.68 18.01
CA ILE A 20 -6.73 27.17 17.29
C ILE A 20 -6.53 27.13 15.77
N VAL A 21 -5.30 27.27 15.26
CA VAL A 21 -5.01 27.18 13.82
C VAL A 21 -5.05 25.73 13.32
N ALA A 22 -4.68 24.74 14.15
CA ALA A 22 -4.75 23.32 13.79
C ALA A 22 -6.20 22.80 13.63
N LEU A 23 -7.18 23.44 14.29
CA LEU A 23 -8.60 23.05 14.21
C LEU A 23 -9.31 23.58 12.96
N GLY A 24 -8.72 24.55 12.25
CA GLY A 24 -9.30 25.14 11.03
C GLY A 24 -9.05 24.35 9.74
N LEU A 25 -8.15 23.36 9.74
CA LEU A 25 -7.81 22.57 8.55
C LEU A 25 -8.75 21.39 8.28
N GLN A 26 -9.77 21.17 9.12
CA GLN A 26 -10.65 20.00 9.00
C GLN A 26 -11.88 20.21 8.08
N LEU A 27 -12.05 21.37 7.45
CA LEU A 27 -13.29 21.72 6.71
C LEU A 27 -13.13 21.99 5.20
N SER A 28 -11.95 21.84 4.60
CA SER A 28 -11.79 21.95 3.13
C SER A 28 -11.78 20.59 2.42
N GLY A 29 -12.60 19.65 2.89
CA GLY A 29 -13.11 18.58 2.06
C GLY A 29 -14.45 19.01 1.48
N CYS A 30 -14.47 19.84 0.44
CA CYS A 30 -15.68 20.04 -0.34
C CYS A 30 -16.15 18.66 -0.81
N ALA A 31 -17.21 18.14 -0.19
CA ALA A 31 -17.84 16.89 -0.58
C ALA A 31 -18.40 17.05 -2.00
N SER A 32 -17.54 16.81 -2.99
CA SER A 32 -17.95 16.66 -4.38
C SER A 32 -18.20 15.18 -4.57
N ASP A 33 -19.46 14.79 -4.71
CA ASP A 33 -19.90 13.46 -5.15
C ASP A 33 -19.55 13.22 -6.63
N SER A 34 -18.31 13.50 -7.01
CA SER A 34 -17.80 13.33 -8.37
C SER A 34 -17.16 11.96 -8.56
N TYR A 35 -17.12 11.47 -9.80
CA TYR A 35 -16.48 10.19 -10.10
C TYR A 35 -14.97 10.25 -9.83
N ALA A 36 -14.36 11.42 -9.91
CA ALA A 36 -12.97 11.70 -9.53
C ALA A 36 -12.73 11.47 -8.04
N SER A 37 -13.64 11.90 -7.15
CA SER A 37 -13.45 11.72 -5.71
C SER A 37 -13.65 10.26 -5.31
N LYS A 38 -14.64 9.57 -5.90
CA LYS A 38 -14.85 8.14 -5.72
C LYS A 38 -13.68 7.33 -6.27
N GLY A 39 -13.24 7.64 -7.49
CA GLY A 39 -12.08 7.02 -8.12
C GLY A 39 -10.81 7.23 -7.30
N ALA A 40 -10.57 8.44 -6.78
CA ALA A 40 -9.42 8.70 -5.92
C ALA A 40 -9.48 7.90 -4.62
N LYS A 41 -10.64 7.85 -3.95
CA LYS A 41 -10.79 7.04 -2.73
C LYS A 41 -10.57 5.56 -3.00
N GLN A 42 -11.18 5.03 -4.06
CA GLN A 42 -11.05 3.62 -4.42
C GLN A 42 -9.63 3.28 -4.85
N GLY A 43 -9.01 4.13 -5.66
CA GLY A 43 -7.61 4.00 -6.04
C GLY A 43 -6.68 4.07 -4.84
N ALA A 44 -6.97 4.94 -3.86
CA ALA A 44 -6.17 5.02 -2.63
C ALA A 44 -6.21 3.73 -1.83
N VAL A 45 -7.41 3.18 -1.66
CA VAL A 45 -7.63 1.91 -0.98
C VAL A 45 -6.91 0.76 -1.70
N GLN A 46 -7.08 0.65 -3.01
CA GLN A 46 -6.47 -0.40 -3.82
C GLN A 46 -4.95 -0.30 -3.84
N GLY A 47 -4.45 0.92 -4.03
CA GLY A 47 -3.03 1.20 -4.03
C GLY A 47 -2.40 0.91 -2.67
N ALA A 48 -3.05 1.29 -1.57
CA ALA A 48 -2.54 1.05 -0.23
C ALA A 48 -2.49 -0.44 0.08
N ALA A 49 -3.54 -1.19 -0.22
CA ALA A 49 -3.53 -2.63 -0.05
C ALA A 49 -2.45 -3.30 -0.93
N ALA A 50 -2.34 -2.91 -2.20
CA ALA A 50 -1.32 -3.43 -3.11
C ALA A 50 0.10 -3.12 -2.62
N GLY A 51 0.31 -1.91 -2.11
CA GLY A 51 1.58 -1.48 -1.55
C GLY A 51 1.91 -2.20 -0.25
N ALA A 52 0.93 -2.41 0.63
CA ALA A 52 1.09 -3.14 1.88
C ALA A 52 1.49 -4.59 1.64
N VAL A 53 0.72 -5.29 0.80
CA VAL A 53 1.01 -6.68 0.41
C VAL A 53 2.33 -6.76 -0.38
N GLY A 54 2.62 -5.75 -1.21
CA GLY A 54 3.91 -5.57 -1.87
C GLY A 54 5.08 -5.46 -0.91
N GLY A 55 4.94 -4.63 0.12
CA GLY A 55 5.93 -4.43 1.18
C GLY A 55 6.15 -5.70 2.00
N LEU A 56 5.08 -6.43 2.32
CA LEU A 56 5.14 -7.74 2.97
C LEU A 56 5.96 -8.73 2.13
N VAL A 57 5.63 -8.91 0.84
CA VAL A 57 6.37 -9.84 -0.03
C VAL A 57 7.81 -9.37 -0.25
N SER A 58 8.04 -8.06 -0.30
CA SER A 58 9.39 -7.51 -0.34
C SER A 58 10.17 -7.85 0.95
N ALA A 59 9.55 -7.81 2.13
CA ALA A 59 10.20 -8.25 3.37
C ALA A 59 10.50 -9.75 3.37
N LEU A 60 9.64 -10.58 2.78
CA LEU A 60 9.89 -12.01 2.60
C LEU A 60 11.09 -12.28 1.68
N VAL A 61 11.17 -11.56 0.56
CA VAL A 61 12.20 -11.81 -0.47
C VAL A 61 13.55 -11.15 -0.14
N PHE A 62 13.54 -10.03 0.57
CA PHE A 62 14.71 -9.17 0.77
C PHE A 62 15.05 -8.93 2.23
N GLY A 63 14.36 -9.61 3.14
CA GLY A 63 14.51 -9.46 4.59
C GLY A 63 14.03 -8.11 5.13
N GLY A 64 14.04 -7.98 6.45
CA GLY A 64 13.54 -6.82 7.18
C GLY A 64 12.21 -7.08 7.86
N ASP A 65 11.69 -6.07 8.56
CA ASP A 65 10.45 -6.19 9.32
C ASP A 65 9.23 -6.14 8.37
N PRO A 66 8.41 -7.21 8.30
CA PRO A 66 7.25 -7.27 7.41
C PRO A 66 6.23 -6.17 7.68
N LEU A 67 6.03 -5.80 8.95
CA LEU A 67 5.09 -4.74 9.35
C LEU A 67 5.58 -3.36 8.91
N ASP A 68 6.87 -3.03 9.08
CA ASP A 68 7.44 -1.75 8.62
C ASP A 68 7.37 -1.64 7.10
N ARG A 69 7.75 -2.70 6.36
CA ARG A 69 7.68 -2.67 4.89
C ARG A 69 6.25 -2.63 4.39
N ALA A 70 5.32 -3.36 5.01
CA ALA A 70 3.90 -3.31 4.68
C ALA A 70 3.32 -1.92 4.97
N ALA A 71 3.59 -1.33 6.14
CA ALA A 71 3.10 0.00 6.49
C ALA A 71 3.62 1.06 5.51
N ARG A 72 4.91 1.05 5.20
CA ARG A 72 5.52 1.96 4.20
C ARG A 72 4.90 1.74 2.82
N GLY A 73 4.83 0.49 2.39
CA GLY A 73 4.20 0.12 1.14
C GLY A 73 2.76 0.62 1.04
N ALA A 74 1.98 0.51 2.13
CA ALA A 74 0.60 0.99 2.20
C ALA A 74 0.49 2.50 2.00
N VAL A 75 1.36 3.27 2.65
CA VAL A 75 1.39 4.73 2.52
C VAL A 75 1.65 5.14 1.08
N TYR A 76 2.64 4.52 0.43
CA TYR A 76 3.08 4.91 -0.91
C TYR A 76 2.18 4.39 -2.01
N GLY A 77 1.76 3.14 -1.89
CA GLY A 77 0.76 2.54 -2.74
C GLY A 77 -0.54 3.32 -2.66
N GLY A 78 -0.96 3.74 -1.45
CA GLY A 78 -2.19 4.48 -1.23
C GLY A 78 -2.20 5.84 -1.89
N ALA A 79 -1.11 6.59 -1.77
CA ALA A 79 -1.01 7.88 -2.42
C ALA A 79 -0.99 7.76 -3.96
N ALA A 80 -0.17 6.87 -4.51
CA ALA A 80 -0.08 6.66 -5.95
C ALA A 80 -1.40 6.15 -6.53
N GLY A 81 -2.06 5.23 -5.82
CA GLY A 81 -3.38 4.71 -6.18
C GLY A 81 -4.46 5.79 -6.14
N ALA A 82 -4.43 6.69 -5.15
CA ALA A 82 -5.38 7.80 -5.06
C ALA A 82 -5.31 8.72 -6.27
N VAL A 83 -4.09 9.02 -6.71
CA VAL A 83 -3.83 9.87 -7.87
C VAL A 83 -4.28 9.18 -9.14
N ALA A 84 -3.91 7.91 -9.32
CA ALA A 84 -4.30 7.13 -10.49
C ALA A 84 -5.83 6.96 -10.61
N GLY A 85 -6.50 6.66 -9.48
CA GLY A 85 -7.95 6.52 -9.41
C GLY A 85 -8.69 7.85 -9.57
N GLY A 86 -8.14 8.96 -9.07
CA GLY A 86 -8.69 10.29 -9.27
C GLY A 86 -8.60 10.74 -10.73
N ILE A 87 -7.52 10.38 -11.43
CA ILE A 87 -7.36 10.64 -12.87
C ILE A 87 -8.31 9.78 -13.70
N SER A 88 -8.49 8.50 -13.36
CA SER A 88 -9.46 7.64 -14.08
C SER A 88 -10.90 8.10 -13.84
N GLY A 89 -11.26 8.45 -12.60
CA GLY A 89 -12.56 9.02 -12.25
C GLY A 89 -12.82 10.40 -12.85
N SER A 90 -11.81 11.27 -12.91
CA SER A 90 -11.95 12.59 -13.54
C SER A 90 -12.05 12.53 -15.06
N ARG A 91 -11.53 11.47 -15.72
CA ARG A 91 -11.81 11.22 -17.14
C ARG A 91 -13.28 10.87 -17.38
N VAL A 92 -13.96 10.27 -16.40
CA VAL A 92 -15.42 10.09 -16.41
C VAL A 92 -16.13 11.42 -16.17
N ASP A 93 -15.58 12.27 -15.29
CA ASP A 93 -16.10 13.62 -15.03
C ASP A 93 -15.75 14.66 -16.10
N LYS A 94 -14.96 14.36 -17.15
CA LYS A 94 -14.48 15.34 -18.16
C LYS A 94 -15.58 15.96 -19.06
N GLN A 95 -16.85 15.84 -18.69
CA GLN A 95 -17.91 16.77 -19.13
C GLN A 95 -18.09 17.98 -18.18
N VAL A 96 -17.47 18.04 -16.99
CA VAL A 96 -17.57 19.16 -16.04
C VAL A 96 -16.21 19.44 -15.36
N GLN A 97 -15.54 20.51 -15.80
CA GLN A 97 -14.58 21.33 -15.03
C GLN A 97 -13.24 20.68 -14.62
N ALA A 98 -12.29 20.77 -15.54
CA ALA A 98 -10.87 20.60 -15.24
C ALA A 98 -10.40 21.64 -14.18
N GLN A 99 -9.65 21.13 -13.20
CA GLN A 99 -8.40 21.75 -12.70
C GLN A 99 -8.45 22.77 -11.55
N GLN A 100 -9.59 23.12 -10.97
CA GLN A 100 -9.60 24.13 -9.89
C GLN A 100 -9.49 23.48 -8.50
N GLN A 101 -8.62 24.03 -7.64
CA GLN A 101 -8.33 23.64 -6.26
C GLN A 101 -7.20 22.63 -6.03
N ALA A 102 -6.20 22.60 -6.92
CA ALA A 102 -4.85 22.18 -6.56
C ALA A 102 -4.00 23.40 -6.17
N GLN A 103 -4.34 24.16 -5.11
CA GLN A 103 -3.49 25.30 -4.73
C GLN A 103 -3.77 25.86 -3.34
N THR A 104 -3.15 25.26 -2.31
CA THR A 104 -2.61 26.04 -1.15
C THR A 104 -1.54 25.32 -0.31
N HIS A 105 -1.16 24.05 -0.60
CA HIS A 105 -0.04 23.36 0.06
C HIS A 105 0.80 22.52 -0.92
N THR A 106 1.15 23.08 -2.07
CA THR A 106 1.65 22.33 -3.23
C THR A 106 3.07 21.79 -3.07
N ASN A 107 3.98 22.50 -2.40
CA ASN A 107 5.40 22.12 -2.45
C ASN A 107 5.73 20.94 -1.51
N ALA A 108 5.24 20.97 -0.27
CA ALA A 108 5.43 19.86 0.68
C ALA A 108 4.62 18.60 0.27
N ARG A 109 3.41 18.78 -0.28
CA ARG A 109 2.62 17.65 -0.81
C ARG A 109 3.20 17.07 -2.10
N ALA A 110 3.71 17.90 -3.01
CA ALA A 110 4.37 17.40 -4.22
C ALA A 110 5.71 16.72 -3.91
N GLN A 111 6.49 17.22 -2.94
CA GLN A 111 7.73 16.58 -2.50
C GLN A 111 7.47 15.23 -1.83
N THR A 112 6.48 15.16 -0.92
CA THR A 112 6.08 13.89 -0.31
C THR A 112 5.54 12.93 -1.36
N GLN A 113 4.67 13.37 -2.26
CA GLN A 113 4.13 12.51 -3.33
C GLN A 113 5.23 11.96 -4.26
N ALA A 114 6.22 12.78 -4.65
CA ALA A 114 7.33 12.31 -5.48
C ALA A 114 8.20 11.26 -4.76
N GLN A 115 8.37 11.38 -3.44
CA GLN A 115 9.07 10.38 -2.62
C GLN A 115 8.27 9.07 -2.57
N GLN A 116 6.96 9.16 -2.33
CA GLN A 116 6.06 8.02 -2.29
C GLN A 116 6.03 7.28 -3.63
N ASP A 117 5.94 8.00 -4.75
CA ASP A 117 6.01 7.42 -6.09
C ASP A 117 7.36 6.74 -6.35
N ALA A 118 8.46 7.35 -5.90
CA ALA A 118 9.80 6.77 -6.04
C ALA A 118 9.96 5.48 -5.22
N GLU A 119 9.46 5.43 -3.99
CA GLU A 119 9.50 4.23 -3.14
C GLU A 119 8.60 3.11 -3.69
N LEU A 120 7.42 3.46 -4.22
CA LEU A 120 6.55 2.50 -4.92
C LEU A 120 7.21 1.93 -6.18
N GLU A 121 7.86 2.76 -6.98
CA GLU A 121 8.60 2.30 -8.16
C GLU A 121 9.84 1.49 -7.78
N ALA A 122 10.51 1.82 -6.66
CA ALA A 122 11.58 1.01 -6.11
C ALA A 122 11.06 -0.39 -5.74
N LEU A 123 9.93 -0.49 -5.03
CA LEU A 123 9.27 -1.74 -4.69
C LEU A 123 8.91 -2.55 -5.95
N LYS A 124 8.26 -1.93 -6.94
CA LYS A 124 7.94 -2.59 -8.23
C LYS A 124 9.17 -3.10 -8.96
N LYS A 125 10.30 -2.41 -8.83
CA LYS A 125 11.58 -2.84 -9.41
C LYS A 125 12.20 -3.99 -8.61
N GLU A 126 12.05 -3.98 -7.29
CA GLU A 126 12.50 -5.02 -6.36
C GLU A 126 11.81 -6.35 -6.65
N ILE A 127 10.48 -6.42 -6.53
CA ILE A 127 9.70 -7.67 -6.65
C ILE A 127 9.25 -7.95 -8.10
N GLY A 128 9.37 -6.96 -8.98
CA GLY A 128 8.92 -7.04 -10.36
C GLY A 128 7.47 -6.62 -10.54
N ARG A 129 7.21 -5.87 -11.62
CA ARG A 129 5.86 -5.38 -11.95
C ARG A 129 4.77 -6.46 -12.01
N PRO A 130 5.01 -7.67 -12.58
CA PRO A 130 4.01 -8.72 -12.54
C PRO A 130 3.64 -9.12 -11.11
N ALA A 131 4.62 -9.41 -10.25
CA ALA A 131 4.36 -9.78 -8.85
C ALA A 131 3.59 -8.66 -8.14
N PHE A 132 4.05 -7.40 -8.24
CA PHE A 132 3.34 -6.26 -7.65
C PHE A 132 1.87 -6.17 -8.08
N ASN A 133 1.61 -6.29 -9.39
CA ASN A 133 0.24 -6.24 -9.91
C ASN A 133 -0.60 -7.46 -9.47
N GLY A 134 0.04 -8.61 -9.25
CA GLY A 134 -0.60 -9.79 -8.71
C GLY A 134 -0.97 -9.64 -7.24
N LEU A 135 -0.15 -8.97 -6.43
CA LEU A 135 -0.46 -8.67 -5.02
C LEU A 135 -1.64 -7.72 -4.90
N ALA A 136 -1.72 -6.71 -5.79
CA ALA A 136 -2.91 -5.86 -5.92
C ALA A 136 -4.17 -6.67 -6.26
N ALA A 137 -4.06 -7.61 -7.21
CA ALA A 137 -5.16 -8.50 -7.57
C ALA A 137 -5.56 -9.43 -6.41
N LEU A 138 -4.59 -9.96 -5.68
CA LEU A 138 -4.81 -10.83 -4.53
C LEU A 138 -5.58 -10.09 -3.43
N ALA A 139 -5.18 -8.86 -3.08
CA ALA A 139 -5.89 -8.05 -2.10
C ALA A 139 -7.39 -7.87 -2.42
N GLU A 140 -7.75 -7.84 -3.71
CA GLU A 140 -9.12 -7.73 -4.22
C GLU A 140 -9.81 -9.07 -4.51
N CYS A 141 -9.28 -10.19 -3.99
CA CYS A 141 -9.77 -11.55 -4.23
C CYS A 141 -9.74 -12.01 -5.70
N ARG A 142 -8.96 -11.37 -6.58
CA ARG A 142 -8.84 -11.75 -8.00
C ARG A 142 -7.79 -12.84 -8.22
N HIS A 143 -8.05 -14.03 -7.67
CA HIS A 143 -7.12 -15.17 -7.64
C HIS A 143 -6.62 -15.63 -9.01
N GLU A 144 -7.50 -15.72 -10.01
CA GLU A 144 -7.10 -16.11 -11.37
C GLU A 144 -6.07 -15.13 -11.96
N VAL A 145 -6.30 -13.82 -11.75
CA VAL A 145 -5.37 -12.77 -12.19
C VAL A 145 -4.07 -12.88 -11.41
N THR A 146 -4.14 -13.10 -10.10
CA THR A 146 -2.98 -13.30 -9.24
C THR A 146 -2.10 -14.45 -9.75
N LEU A 147 -2.68 -15.62 -10.04
CA LEU A 147 -1.96 -16.77 -10.58
C LEU A 147 -1.34 -16.49 -11.95
N GLU A 148 -2.05 -15.79 -12.84
CA GLU A 148 -1.48 -15.36 -14.13
C GLU A 148 -0.25 -14.46 -13.93
N LYS A 149 -0.33 -13.51 -12.99
CA LYS A 149 0.78 -12.59 -12.69
C LYS A 149 1.95 -13.26 -11.98
N ALA A 150 1.68 -14.17 -11.06
CA ALA A 150 2.66 -15.01 -10.38
C ALA A 150 3.49 -15.80 -11.40
N ARG A 151 2.84 -16.53 -12.30
CA ARG A 151 3.49 -17.29 -13.39
C ARG A 151 4.28 -16.41 -14.35
N LYS A 152 3.86 -15.16 -14.56
CA LYS A 152 4.63 -14.18 -15.34
C LYS A 152 5.89 -13.71 -14.60
N ALA A 153 5.81 -13.49 -13.29
CA ALA A 153 6.96 -13.12 -12.45
C ALA A 153 7.99 -14.27 -12.38
N GLN A 154 7.54 -15.51 -12.21
CA GLN A 154 8.36 -16.73 -12.19
C GLN A 154 9.16 -16.97 -13.49
N LYS A 155 8.75 -16.40 -14.62
CA LYS A 155 9.49 -16.49 -15.89
C LYS A 155 10.65 -15.48 -16.01
N SER A 156 10.84 -14.62 -15.01
CA SER A 156 11.89 -13.60 -15.05
C SER A 156 13.29 -14.20 -14.98
N LYS A 157 14.25 -13.59 -15.66
CA LYS A 157 15.68 -13.93 -15.49
C LYS A 157 16.21 -13.44 -14.14
N ASN A 158 15.57 -12.44 -13.54
CA ASN A 158 15.93 -11.94 -12.21
C ASN A 158 15.42 -12.92 -11.13
N PRO A 159 16.31 -13.49 -10.29
CA PRO A 159 15.92 -14.46 -9.26
C PRO A 159 14.89 -13.89 -8.27
N ASN A 160 15.02 -12.62 -7.88
CA ASN A 160 14.12 -12.02 -6.89
C ASN A 160 12.70 -11.85 -7.45
N HIS A 161 12.58 -11.57 -8.75
CA HIS A 161 11.26 -11.51 -9.40
C HIS A 161 10.63 -12.90 -9.50
N ARG A 162 11.45 -13.94 -9.70
CA ARG A 162 10.94 -15.31 -9.69
C ARG A 162 10.47 -15.71 -8.30
N LEU A 163 11.29 -15.46 -7.29
CA LEU A 163 10.97 -15.76 -5.89
C LEU A 163 9.72 -15.00 -5.42
N ALA A 164 9.59 -13.71 -5.75
CA ALA A 164 8.36 -12.95 -5.50
C ALA A 164 7.13 -13.56 -6.21
N GLY A 165 7.32 -14.12 -7.41
CA GLY A 165 6.28 -14.85 -8.13
C GLY A 165 5.90 -16.19 -7.49
N LEU A 166 6.86 -16.92 -6.91
CA LEU A 166 6.63 -18.16 -6.16
C LEU A 166 5.84 -17.88 -4.88
N TRP A 167 6.31 -16.93 -4.06
CA TRP A 167 5.60 -16.51 -2.86
C TRP A 167 4.19 -15.99 -3.14
N LEU A 168 4.01 -15.24 -4.24
CA LEU A 168 2.67 -14.79 -4.64
C LEU A 168 1.72 -15.95 -4.96
N GLU A 169 2.21 -17.02 -5.60
CA GLU A 169 1.40 -18.21 -5.88
C GLU A 169 1.07 -18.97 -4.58
N VAL A 170 2.03 -19.10 -3.67
CA VAL A 170 1.82 -19.66 -2.33
C VAL A 170 0.73 -18.88 -1.56
N LEU A 171 0.83 -17.55 -1.52
CA LEU A 171 -0.13 -16.69 -0.84
C LEU A 171 -1.53 -16.78 -1.47
N ASN A 172 -1.62 -16.92 -2.79
CA ASN A 172 -2.89 -17.15 -3.47
C ASN A 172 -3.57 -18.45 -2.97
N TYR A 173 -2.82 -19.55 -2.88
CA TYR A 173 -3.40 -20.82 -2.39
C TYR A 173 -3.66 -20.80 -0.88
N ALA A 174 -2.84 -20.08 -0.10
CA ALA A 174 -3.11 -19.84 1.31
C ALA A 174 -4.43 -19.10 1.50
N ASP A 175 -4.68 -18.07 0.70
CA ASP A 175 -5.91 -17.26 0.77
C ASP A 175 -7.15 -18.05 0.36
N LEU A 176 -7.04 -18.93 -0.65
CA LEU A 176 -8.09 -19.88 -1.04
C LEU A 176 -8.26 -21.07 -0.10
N GLN A 177 -7.43 -21.19 0.95
CA GLN A 177 -7.40 -22.36 1.84
C GLN A 177 -7.15 -23.68 1.08
N GLN A 178 -6.41 -23.62 -0.03
CA GLN A 178 -6.06 -24.76 -0.89
C GLN A 178 -4.75 -25.40 -0.43
N GLN A 179 -4.79 -26.08 0.72
CA GLN A 179 -3.61 -26.60 1.42
C GLN A 179 -2.78 -27.57 0.55
N GLU A 180 -3.41 -28.42 -0.26
CA GLU A 180 -2.67 -29.38 -1.10
C GLU A 180 -1.85 -28.68 -2.20
N GLN A 181 -2.36 -27.59 -2.78
CA GLN A 181 -1.68 -26.81 -3.79
C GLN A 181 -0.54 -26.02 -3.15
N LEU A 182 -0.77 -25.45 -1.96
CA LEU A 182 0.25 -24.75 -1.18
C LEU A 182 1.42 -25.68 -0.85
N ILE A 183 1.16 -26.85 -0.25
CA ILE A 183 2.20 -27.81 0.15
C ILE A 183 3.05 -28.23 -1.05
N ARG A 184 2.45 -28.40 -2.22
CA ARG A 184 3.16 -28.75 -3.46
C ARG A 184 4.23 -27.73 -3.88
N LEU A 185 4.12 -26.47 -3.44
CA LEU A 185 5.05 -25.40 -3.80
C LEU A 185 6.16 -25.18 -2.76
N LEU A 186 6.01 -25.72 -1.54
CA LEU A 186 6.98 -25.47 -0.46
C LEU A 186 8.39 -25.98 -0.77
N PRO A 187 8.59 -27.13 -1.45
CA PRO A 187 9.93 -27.55 -1.87
C PRO A 187 10.61 -26.52 -2.79
N ASP A 188 9.86 -25.88 -3.68
CA ASP A 188 10.39 -24.86 -4.60
C ASP A 188 10.75 -23.57 -3.84
N ILE A 189 9.99 -23.21 -2.79
CA ILE A 189 10.34 -22.11 -1.89
C ILE A 189 11.66 -22.39 -1.18
N VAL A 190 11.81 -23.57 -0.55
CA VAL A 190 13.05 -23.94 0.15
C VAL A 190 14.25 -23.95 -0.80
N ALA A 191 14.03 -24.28 -2.08
CA ALA A 191 15.10 -24.30 -3.08
C ALA A 191 15.53 -22.92 -3.56
N GLU A 192 14.62 -21.94 -3.65
CA GLU A 192 14.90 -20.60 -4.19
C GLU A 192 15.07 -19.52 -3.11
N ASP A 193 14.53 -19.73 -1.91
CA ASP A 193 14.59 -18.80 -0.77
C ASP A 193 15.64 -19.23 0.25
N TRP A 194 16.77 -18.53 0.26
CA TRP A 194 17.93 -18.83 1.09
C TRP A 194 17.71 -18.56 2.59
N ASP A 195 16.65 -17.82 2.97
CA ASP A 195 16.28 -17.55 4.36
C ASP A 195 15.33 -18.62 4.93
N ILE A 196 14.81 -19.51 4.08
CA ILE A 196 13.88 -20.58 4.46
C ILE A 196 14.61 -21.92 4.52
N GLN A 197 14.68 -22.49 5.73
CA GLN A 197 15.47 -23.69 6.01
C GLN A 197 14.74 -24.99 5.67
N ASN A 198 13.41 -25.00 5.74
CA ASN A 198 12.58 -26.20 5.53
C ASN A 198 11.13 -25.85 5.20
N GLU A 199 10.38 -26.85 4.72
CA GLU A 199 8.99 -26.69 4.30
C GLU A 199 8.07 -26.25 5.45
N ALA A 200 8.33 -26.66 6.70
CA ALA A 200 7.51 -26.26 7.84
C ALA A 200 7.65 -24.75 8.13
N GLN A 201 8.86 -24.20 8.00
CA GLN A 201 9.10 -22.75 8.07
C GLN A 201 8.42 -22.03 6.91
N ALA A 202 8.54 -22.54 5.68
CA ALA A 202 7.87 -21.97 4.50
C ALA A 202 6.35 -21.89 4.70
N GLU A 203 5.74 -22.97 5.22
CA GLU A 203 4.32 -23.04 5.52
C GLU A 203 3.91 -22.06 6.62
N GLN A 204 4.71 -21.92 7.68
CA GLN A 204 4.47 -20.95 8.74
C GLN A 204 4.46 -19.52 8.19
N VAL A 205 5.48 -19.15 7.42
CA VAL A 205 5.58 -17.84 6.78
C VAL A 205 4.39 -17.58 5.86
N ALA A 206 3.95 -18.58 5.08
CA ALA A 206 2.76 -18.47 4.24
C ALA A 206 1.48 -18.19 5.05
N ARG A 207 1.29 -18.89 6.18
CA ARG A 207 0.12 -18.69 7.05
C ARG A 207 0.12 -17.33 7.74
N GLU A 208 1.27 -16.90 8.26
CA GLU A 208 1.43 -15.59 8.88
C GLU A 208 1.15 -14.47 7.88
N SER A 209 1.72 -14.58 6.68
CA SER A 209 1.50 -13.65 5.58
C SER A 209 0.03 -13.60 5.12
N ALA A 210 -0.66 -14.75 5.07
CA ALA A 210 -2.10 -14.79 4.78
C ALA A 210 -2.94 -14.13 5.88
N ALA A 211 -2.54 -14.26 7.15
CA ALA A 211 -3.19 -13.56 8.26
C ALA A 211 -2.96 -12.03 8.19
N GLU A 212 -1.77 -11.59 7.79
CA GLU A 212 -1.48 -10.18 7.53
C GLU A 212 -2.29 -9.64 6.36
N LEU A 213 -2.47 -10.42 5.27
CA LEU A 213 -3.34 -10.06 4.15
C LEU A 213 -4.79 -9.78 4.60
N ILE A 214 -5.33 -10.60 5.51
CA ILE A 214 -6.66 -10.37 6.10
C ILE A 214 -6.69 -9.06 6.90
N THR A 215 -5.61 -8.74 7.61
CA THR A 215 -5.48 -7.49 8.37
C THR A 215 -5.45 -6.28 7.45
N ILE A 216 -4.64 -6.32 6.39
CA ILE A 216 -4.60 -5.29 5.35
C ILE A 216 -5.99 -5.08 4.74
N ARG A 217 -6.69 -6.17 4.41
CA ARG A 217 -8.05 -6.08 3.86
C ARG A 217 -9.03 -5.42 4.83
N ARG A 218 -8.94 -5.73 6.12
CA ARG A 218 -9.75 -5.09 7.16
C ARG A 218 -9.48 -3.59 7.23
N GLU A 219 -8.22 -3.19 7.30
CA GLU A 219 -7.81 -1.78 7.40
C GLU A 219 -8.24 -0.95 6.18
N HIS A 220 -8.30 -1.59 5.01
CA HIS A 220 -8.65 -0.95 3.75
C HIS A 220 -10.09 -1.21 3.28
N ASN A 221 -10.96 -1.80 4.10
CA ASN A 221 -12.34 -2.14 3.75
C ASN A 221 -12.49 -2.99 2.47
N LEU A 222 -11.56 -3.92 2.26
CA LEU A 222 -11.59 -4.92 1.21
C LEU A 222 -12.25 -6.23 1.72
N PRO A 223 -12.67 -7.15 0.83
CA PRO A 223 -13.28 -8.41 1.24
C PRO A 223 -12.36 -9.21 2.16
N LEU A 224 -12.84 -9.57 3.35
CA LEU A 224 -12.06 -10.33 4.34
C LEU A 224 -11.90 -11.81 3.96
N VAL A 225 -12.90 -12.35 3.25
CA VAL A 225 -12.94 -13.72 2.77
C VAL A 225 -13.22 -13.67 1.28
N CYS A 226 -12.46 -14.45 0.53
CA CYS A 226 -12.61 -14.58 -0.90
C CYS A 226 -13.41 -15.84 -1.21
N ASN A 227 -14.47 -15.70 -2.01
CA ASN A 227 -15.19 -16.86 -2.49
C ASN A 227 -14.40 -17.46 -3.67
N ALA A 228 -14.22 -18.78 -3.62
CA ALA A 228 -13.61 -19.57 -4.69
C ALA A 228 -14.57 -19.76 -5.87
#